data_AF-A0A078IJ54-F1
#
_entry.id   AF-A0A078IJ54-F1
#
_cell.length_a   1.000
_cell.length_b   1.000
_cell.length_c   1.000
_cell.angle_alpha   90.00
_cell.angle_beta   90.00
_cell.angle_gamma   90.00
#
_symmetry.space_group_name_H-M   'P 1'
#
loop_
_entity.id
_entity.type
_entity.pdbx_description
1 polymer ?
#
loop_
_entity_poly.entity_id
_entity_poly.type
_entity_poly.pdbx_seq_one_letter_code
_entity_poly.pdbx_strand_id
1 'polypeptide(L)'
;MAIISEMQEETTQEESVPPMEPMEVEKPKKESLKPTEPIVPNKGNGLDFEKYSWTQNLQEVTVTIPVPSGTKSRSVTCEIKKNRLRVGLKGQDPIIDGEFFNAVKPDDCFWNIEDQEVISVLLTKQDQMQWWKYCLKGEPEIDTQKVEPESSRLSDLDPETRSSVEKMMFDQRQKQMGLPTSDEIEKKDMMKKFMSQHPEMNFSNAKFN
;
A
#
# COMPACT_ATOMS: atom_id res chain seq x y z
N MET A 1 -19.79 -82.67 5.63
CA MET A 1 -19.85 -81.31 6.22
C MET A 1 -19.28 -80.34 5.21
N ALA A 2 -20.02 -79.26 4.95
CA ALA A 2 -19.68 -77.97 4.32
C ALA A 2 -18.26 -77.44 4.66
N ILE A 3 -17.55 -76.55 3.93
CA ILE A 3 -17.78 -75.64 2.78
C ILE A 3 -16.38 -75.23 2.22
N ILE A 4 -16.37 -74.82 0.96
CA ILE A 4 -15.32 -74.28 0.07
C ILE A 4 -14.60 -73.04 0.63
N SER A 5 -13.28 -72.90 0.40
CA SER A 5 -12.66 -71.65 -0.09
C SER A 5 -11.28 -71.93 -0.70
N GLU A 6 -11.03 -71.26 -1.80
CA GLU A 6 -10.07 -71.53 -2.85
C GLU A 6 -8.91 -70.49 -2.78
N MET A 7 -7.83 -70.78 -3.51
CA MET A 7 -6.86 -69.82 -4.09
C MET A 7 -5.53 -69.48 -3.37
N GLN A 8 -4.48 -70.03 -4.01
CA GLN A 8 -3.18 -69.44 -4.42
C GLN A 8 -2.03 -69.28 -3.41
N GLU A 9 -1.04 -70.16 -3.58
CA GLU A 9 0.37 -70.02 -3.21
C GLU A 9 1.07 -69.03 -4.14
N GLU A 10 1.94 -68.16 -3.61
CA GLU A 10 3.15 -67.73 -4.30
C GLU A 10 4.24 -67.23 -3.32
N THR A 11 5.48 -67.39 -3.77
CA THR A 11 6.69 -67.75 -3.03
C THR A 11 7.44 -66.56 -2.42
N THR A 12 7.98 -66.74 -1.21
CA THR A 12 8.97 -65.88 -0.54
C THR A 12 10.33 -65.88 -1.24
N GLN A 13 10.93 -64.70 -1.49
CA GLN A 13 12.38 -64.50 -1.45
C GLN A 13 12.75 -63.13 -0.87
N GLU A 14 13.68 -63.19 0.07
CA GLU A 14 14.29 -62.13 0.88
C GLU A 14 15.54 -61.62 0.13
N GLU A 15 15.69 -60.30 -0.07
CA GLU A 15 16.91 -59.76 -0.68
C GLU A 15 17.38 -58.47 0.01
N SER A 16 18.69 -58.46 0.27
CA SER A 16 19.50 -57.59 1.11
C SER A 16 19.80 -56.21 0.49
N VAL A 17 19.86 -55.17 1.33
CA VAL A 17 20.19 -53.79 0.97
C VAL A 17 21.71 -53.55 0.92
N PRO A 18 22.28 -52.96 -0.16
CA PRO A 18 23.63 -52.36 -0.16
C PRO A 18 23.61 -50.82 0.07
N PRO A 19 24.77 -50.19 0.34
CA PRO A 19 24.91 -49.03 1.22
C PRO A 19 24.84 -47.65 0.54
N MET A 20 24.49 -46.64 1.35
CA MET A 20 24.41 -45.20 1.04
C MET A 20 25.73 -44.61 0.50
N GLU A 21 25.65 -43.91 -0.63
CA GLU A 21 26.61 -42.88 -1.05
C GLU A 21 26.12 -41.48 -0.63
N PRO A 22 27.03 -40.53 -0.31
CA PRO A 22 26.69 -39.28 0.36
C PRO A 22 26.08 -38.25 -0.60
N MET A 23 24.88 -37.74 -0.25
CA MET A 23 24.26 -36.60 -0.94
C MET A 23 25.12 -35.34 -0.78
N GLU A 24 25.56 -34.78 -1.90
CA GLU A 24 26.12 -33.43 -1.97
C GLU A 24 25.05 -32.42 -1.55
N VAL A 25 25.43 -31.54 -0.61
CA VAL A 25 24.61 -30.43 -0.14
C VAL A 25 24.57 -29.35 -1.24
N GLU A 26 23.49 -29.31 -2.01
CA GLU A 26 23.19 -28.17 -2.87
C GLU A 26 22.89 -26.94 -2.01
N LYS A 27 23.80 -25.96 -2.08
CA LYS A 27 23.60 -24.62 -1.52
C LYS A 27 22.36 -23.99 -2.18
N PRO A 28 21.42 -23.39 -1.42
CA PRO A 28 20.24 -22.78 -2.01
C PRO A 28 20.65 -21.64 -2.94
N LYS A 29 20.28 -21.77 -4.21
CA LYS A 29 20.37 -20.71 -5.22
C LYS A 29 19.62 -19.48 -4.68
N LYS A 30 20.37 -18.39 -4.54
CA LYS A 30 19.85 -17.04 -4.31
C LYS A 30 18.94 -16.70 -5.48
N GLU A 31 17.62 -16.84 -5.30
CA GLU A 31 16.64 -16.39 -6.27
C GLU A 31 16.77 -14.87 -6.41
N SER A 32 17.28 -14.46 -7.56
CA SER A 32 17.23 -13.07 -8.01
C SER A 32 15.76 -12.69 -8.19
N LEU A 33 15.21 -12.00 -7.19
CA LEU A 33 13.88 -11.39 -7.25
C LEU A 33 13.79 -10.54 -8.54
N LYS A 34 12.90 -10.92 -9.44
CA LYS A 34 12.48 -10.06 -10.55
C LYS A 34 11.89 -8.77 -9.93
N PRO A 35 12.05 -7.59 -10.56
CA PRO A 35 11.41 -6.39 -10.05
C PRO A 35 9.89 -6.61 -10.13
N THR A 36 9.26 -6.82 -8.99
CA THR A 36 7.81 -6.77 -8.87
C THR A 36 7.39 -5.37 -9.31
N GLU A 37 6.51 -5.27 -10.31
CA GLU A 37 6.02 -3.96 -10.75
C GLU A 37 5.40 -3.21 -9.56
N PRO A 38 5.63 -1.90 -9.41
CA PRO A 38 5.10 -1.12 -8.29
C PRO A 38 3.58 -1.21 -8.21
N ILE A 39 3.06 -1.66 -7.07
CA ILE A 39 1.63 -1.92 -6.89
C ILE A 39 0.87 -0.60 -6.70
N VAL A 40 -0.28 -0.46 -7.35
CA VAL A 40 -1.16 0.71 -7.12
C VAL A 40 -1.72 0.63 -5.69
N PRO A 41 -1.56 1.68 -4.87
CA PRO A 41 -2.05 1.64 -3.49
C PRO A 41 -3.57 1.57 -3.40
N ASN A 42 -4.09 1.09 -2.27
CA ASN A 42 -5.50 1.15 -1.94
C ASN A 42 -5.96 2.61 -1.68
N LYS A 43 -7.26 2.81 -1.44
CA LYS A 43 -7.85 4.14 -1.18
C LYS A 43 -7.24 4.89 0.01
N GLY A 44 -6.56 4.18 0.91
CA GLY A 44 -5.86 4.74 2.05
C GLY A 44 -4.34 4.76 1.87
N ASN A 45 -3.83 4.76 0.63
CA ASN A 45 -2.40 4.87 0.34
C ASN A 45 -1.52 3.72 0.88
N GLY A 46 -2.10 2.56 1.16
CA GLY A 46 -1.40 1.35 1.59
C GLY A 46 -1.76 0.13 0.73
N LEU A 47 -1.85 -1.05 1.34
CA LEU A 47 -2.22 -2.31 0.66
C LEU A 47 -3.22 -3.14 1.46
N ASP A 48 -3.94 -3.98 0.73
CA ASP A 48 -4.85 -4.97 1.28
C ASP A 48 -4.25 -6.37 1.10
N PHE A 49 -4.10 -7.11 2.21
CA PHE A 49 -3.71 -8.51 2.23
C PHE A 49 -4.88 -9.38 2.68
N GLU A 50 -4.72 -10.70 2.58
CA GLU A 50 -5.74 -11.66 3.04
C GLU A 50 -6.00 -11.58 4.55
N LYS A 51 -4.93 -11.39 5.35
CA LYS A 51 -5.01 -11.43 6.82
C LYS A 51 -5.18 -10.05 7.47
N TYR A 52 -4.84 -8.99 6.77
CA TYR A 52 -4.87 -7.63 7.29
C TYR A 52 -4.75 -6.62 6.15
N SER A 53 -5.09 -5.37 6.39
CA SER A 53 -4.79 -4.26 5.49
C SER A 53 -4.09 -3.15 6.23
N TRP A 54 -3.45 -2.26 5.48
CA TRP A 54 -2.89 -1.05 6.06
C TRP A 54 -3.16 0.16 5.17
N THR A 55 -3.24 1.30 5.81
CA THR A 55 -3.40 2.62 5.20
C THR A 55 -2.42 3.59 5.85
N GLN A 56 -2.18 4.73 5.22
CA GLN A 56 -1.27 5.73 5.76
C GLN A 56 -1.63 7.14 5.28
N ASN A 57 -1.21 8.11 6.08
CA ASN A 57 -0.95 9.47 5.65
C ASN A 57 0.54 9.80 5.90
N LEU A 58 0.94 11.06 5.81
CA LEU A 58 2.33 11.45 6.05
C LEU A 58 2.78 11.21 7.49
N GLN A 59 1.86 11.27 8.46
CA GLN A 59 2.16 11.22 9.88
C GLN A 59 2.04 9.81 10.47
N GLU A 60 1.11 9.00 9.95
CA GLU A 60 0.65 7.78 10.60
C GLU A 60 0.44 6.64 9.60
N VAL A 61 0.49 5.41 10.13
CA VAL A 61 0.07 4.18 9.47
C VAL A 61 -1.01 3.53 10.33
N THR A 62 -2.11 3.11 9.72
CA THR A 62 -3.16 2.34 10.38
C THR A 62 -3.14 0.92 9.85
N VAL A 63 -3.01 -0.07 10.74
CA VAL A 63 -3.04 -1.50 10.41
C VAL A 63 -4.35 -2.09 10.93
N THR A 64 -5.12 -2.71 10.04
CA THR A 64 -6.45 -3.25 10.32
C THR A 64 -6.45 -4.75 10.14
N ILE A 65 -6.76 -5.50 11.19
CA ILE A 65 -6.67 -6.97 11.22
C ILE A 65 -8.05 -7.54 11.60
N PRO A 66 -8.76 -8.17 10.66
CA PRO A 66 -9.98 -8.91 10.98
C PRO A 66 -9.69 -10.07 11.93
N VAL A 67 -10.53 -10.26 12.94
CA VAL A 67 -10.45 -11.34 13.93
C VAL A 67 -11.81 -12.00 14.10
N PRO A 68 -11.87 -13.24 14.65
CA PRO A 68 -13.15 -13.92 14.88
C PRO A 68 -14.10 -13.08 15.75
N SER A 69 -15.39 -13.09 15.41
CA SER A 69 -16.41 -12.35 16.13
C SER A 69 -16.45 -12.70 17.62
N GLY A 70 -16.62 -11.67 18.47
CA GLY A 70 -16.58 -11.81 19.93
C GLY A 70 -15.18 -11.89 20.52
N THR A 71 -14.14 -11.55 19.75
CA THR A 71 -12.77 -11.44 20.26
C THR A 71 -12.71 -10.35 21.33
N LYS A 72 -12.25 -10.73 22.53
CA LYS A 72 -12.08 -9.79 23.65
C LYS A 72 -10.67 -9.24 23.67
N SER A 73 -10.50 -7.97 24.06
CA SER A 73 -9.19 -7.30 24.15
C SER A 73 -8.19 -8.10 25.01
N ARG A 74 -8.66 -8.76 26.07
CA ARG A 74 -7.81 -9.61 26.94
C ARG A 74 -7.19 -10.82 26.22
N SER A 75 -7.74 -11.21 25.08
CA SER A 75 -7.26 -12.32 24.24
C SER A 75 -6.31 -11.85 23.14
N VAL A 76 -6.13 -10.55 22.97
CA VAL A 76 -5.21 -9.96 21.99
C VAL A 76 -3.83 -9.78 22.61
N THR A 77 -2.80 -10.08 21.84
CA THR A 77 -1.41 -9.73 22.13
C THR A 77 -0.95 -8.75 21.06
N CYS A 78 -0.63 -7.52 21.46
CA CYS A 78 -0.13 -6.49 20.57
C CYS A 78 1.13 -5.87 21.21
N GLU A 79 2.27 -6.05 20.56
CA GLU A 79 3.54 -5.45 20.95
C GLU A 79 4.01 -4.51 19.84
N ILE A 80 4.08 -3.22 20.17
CA ILE A 80 4.58 -2.18 19.27
C ILE A 80 5.95 -1.75 19.79
N LYS A 81 6.98 -1.99 18.98
CA LYS A 81 8.36 -1.54 19.25
C LYS A 81 8.76 -0.54 18.18
N LYS A 82 9.84 0.22 18.44
CA LYS A 82 10.32 1.28 17.53
C LYS A 82 10.40 0.88 16.06
N ASN A 83 10.81 -0.35 15.75
CA ASN A 83 10.99 -0.84 14.39
C ASN A 83 10.27 -2.17 14.12
N ARG A 84 9.34 -2.62 14.98
CA ARG A 84 8.72 -3.94 14.85
C ARG A 84 7.30 -3.96 15.40
N LEU A 85 6.41 -4.64 14.70
CA LEU A 85 5.05 -4.94 15.16
C LEU A 85 4.91 -6.44 15.36
N ARG A 86 4.29 -6.83 16.47
CA ARG A 86 3.80 -8.18 16.68
C ARG A 86 2.36 -8.15 17.16
N VAL A 87 1.44 -8.74 16.40
CA VAL A 87 0.01 -8.78 16.73
C VAL A 87 -0.54 -10.18 16.50
N GLY A 88 -1.35 -10.67 17.44
CA GLY A 88 -2.06 -11.93 17.30
C GLY A 88 -2.98 -12.24 18.47
N LEU A 89 -3.56 -13.43 18.46
CA LEU A 89 -4.39 -13.93 19.55
C LEU A 89 -3.56 -14.79 20.51
N LYS A 90 -3.84 -14.69 21.81
CA LYS A 90 -3.13 -15.46 22.85
C LYS A 90 -3.24 -16.97 22.59
N GLY A 91 -2.10 -17.65 22.62
CA GLY A 91 -2.02 -19.09 22.40
C GLY A 91 -2.09 -19.52 20.93
N GLN A 92 -2.05 -18.58 19.98
CA GLN A 92 -1.95 -18.84 18.55
C GLN A 92 -0.67 -18.22 17.98
N ASP A 93 -0.33 -18.60 16.75
CA ASP A 93 0.73 -17.94 16.01
C ASP A 93 0.37 -16.46 15.75
N PRO A 94 1.36 -15.54 15.79
CA PRO A 94 1.10 -14.14 15.51
C PRO A 94 0.59 -13.96 14.08
N ILE A 95 -0.42 -13.13 13.91
CA ILE A 95 -0.96 -12.75 12.60
C ILE A 95 0.06 -11.86 11.88
N ILE A 96 0.68 -10.96 12.63
CA ILE A 96 1.76 -10.08 12.19
C ILE A 96 2.95 -10.26 13.11
N ASP A 97 4.13 -10.47 12.54
CA ASP A 97 5.41 -10.37 13.24
C ASP A 97 6.50 -9.91 12.26
N GLY A 98 6.81 -8.62 12.23
CA GLY A 98 7.68 -8.05 11.21
C GLY A 98 8.29 -6.70 11.55
N GLU A 99 9.42 -6.39 10.93
CA GLU A 99 10.08 -5.10 11.02
C GLU A 99 9.37 -4.07 10.15
N PHE A 100 9.22 -2.83 10.63
CA PHE A 100 8.64 -1.74 9.85
C PHE A 100 9.54 -1.27 8.71
N PHE A 101 8.95 -0.54 7.76
CA PHE A 101 9.69 0.22 6.76
C PHE A 101 10.62 1.28 7.39
N ASN A 102 10.12 2.01 8.39
CA ASN A 102 10.91 2.98 9.15
C ASN A 102 10.43 3.06 10.61
N ALA A 103 11.18 3.77 11.45
CA ALA A 103 10.89 3.88 12.86
C ALA A 103 9.55 4.59 13.15
N VAL A 104 8.87 4.12 14.19
CA VAL A 104 7.68 4.76 14.79
C VAL A 104 8.05 5.40 16.14
N LYS A 105 7.14 6.18 16.70
CA LYS A 105 7.18 6.69 18.08
C LYS A 105 6.31 5.79 18.96
N PRO A 106 6.85 4.77 19.65
CA PRO A 106 6.02 3.77 20.33
C PRO A 106 5.07 4.35 21.38
N ASP A 107 5.49 5.43 22.05
CA ASP A 107 4.69 6.11 23.07
C ASP A 107 3.46 6.83 22.49
N ASP A 108 3.48 7.15 21.20
CA ASP A 108 2.37 7.78 20.47
C ASP A 108 1.54 6.74 19.67
N CYS A 109 1.94 5.47 19.69
CA CYS A 109 1.21 4.40 19.02
C CYS A 109 0.16 3.79 19.96
N PHE A 110 -0.99 3.42 19.43
CA PHE A 110 -2.02 2.72 20.20
C PHE A 110 -2.73 1.67 19.35
N TRP A 111 -3.40 0.75 20.02
CA TRP A 111 -4.26 -0.21 19.35
C TRP A 111 -5.59 -0.32 20.09
N ASN A 112 -6.63 -0.68 19.35
CA ASN A 112 -7.94 -0.92 19.89
C ASN A 112 -8.61 -2.13 19.19
N ILE A 113 -9.73 -2.59 19.72
CA ILE A 113 -10.56 -3.61 19.09
C ILE A 113 -11.95 -3.03 18.84
N GLU A 114 -12.34 -2.99 17.58
CA GLU A 114 -13.60 -2.44 17.09
C GLU A 114 -14.62 -3.57 16.96
N ASP A 115 -15.79 -3.38 17.56
CA ASP A 115 -16.93 -4.29 17.56
C ASP A 115 -16.64 -5.76 17.95
N GLN A 116 -15.48 -6.04 18.55
CA GLN A 116 -14.97 -7.40 18.85
C GLN A 116 -14.69 -8.24 17.60
N GLU A 117 -14.49 -7.60 16.45
CA GLU A 117 -14.25 -8.27 15.16
C GLU A 117 -13.03 -7.74 14.40
N VAL A 118 -12.50 -6.56 14.77
CA VAL A 118 -11.36 -5.96 14.07
C VAL A 118 -10.38 -5.36 15.06
N ILE A 119 -9.10 -5.71 14.94
CA ILE A 119 -8.01 -5.02 15.65
C ILE A 119 -7.51 -3.87 14.77
N SER A 120 -7.47 -2.68 15.33
CA SER A 120 -6.96 -1.47 14.67
C SER A 120 -5.71 -0.99 15.41
N VAL A 121 -4.58 -0.87 14.71
CA VAL A 121 -3.29 -0.42 15.26
C VAL A 121 -2.90 0.88 14.58
N LEU A 122 -2.82 1.97 15.34
CA LEU A 122 -2.30 3.25 14.87
C LEU A 122 -0.81 3.36 15.21
N LEU A 123 0.01 3.57 14.19
CA LEU A 123 1.45 3.73 14.28
C LEU A 123 1.84 5.15 13.90
N THR A 124 2.30 5.95 14.86
CA THR A 124 2.81 7.29 14.60
C THR A 124 4.24 7.21 14.07
N LYS A 125 4.48 7.67 12.85
CA LYS A 125 5.80 7.65 12.21
C LYS A 125 6.76 8.57 12.97
N GLN A 126 8.02 8.14 13.06
CA GLN A 126 9.08 9.02 13.55
C GLN A 126 9.42 10.09 12.51
N ASP A 127 9.50 9.71 11.23
CA ASP A 127 9.60 10.63 10.09
C ASP A 127 8.21 10.88 9.50
N GLN A 128 7.71 12.11 9.70
CA GLN A 128 6.38 12.53 9.28
C GLN A 128 6.36 13.20 7.90
N MET A 129 7.44 13.08 7.11
CA MET A 129 7.52 13.58 5.73
C MET A 129 7.72 12.45 4.71
N GLN A 130 7.52 11.19 5.12
CA GLN A 130 7.83 10.03 4.31
C GLN A 130 6.63 9.09 4.11
N TRP A 131 6.34 8.82 2.84
CA TRP A 131 5.45 7.73 2.44
C TRP A 131 6.17 6.39 2.54
N TRP A 132 5.55 5.44 3.24
CA TRP A 132 6.09 4.09 3.37
C TRP A 132 5.76 3.30 2.10
N LYS A 133 6.74 2.57 1.59
CA LYS A 133 6.54 1.72 0.40
C LYS A 133 5.92 0.37 0.76
N TYR A 134 6.06 -0.05 2.00
CA TYR A 134 5.47 -1.28 2.56
C TYR A 134 5.21 -1.05 4.06
N CYS A 135 4.35 -1.86 4.67
CA CYS A 135 4.15 -1.81 6.11
C CYS A 135 5.25 -2.59 6.83
N LEU A 136 5.46 -3.85 6.42
CA LEU A 136 6.46 -4.75 6.99
C LEU A 136 7.49 -5.16 5.95
N LYS A 137 8.74 -5.31 6.39
CA LYS A 137 9.86 -5.69 5.55
C LYS A 137 9.65 -7.07 4.93
N GLY A 138 9.84 -7.16 3.61
CA GLY A 138 9.64 -8.38 2.82
C GLY A 138 8.28 -8.45 2.14
N GLU A 139 7.39 -7.49 2.40
CA GLU A 139 6.12 -7.35 1.70
C GLU A 139 6.27 -6.61 0.36
N PRO A 140 5.29 -6.72 -0.55
CA PRO A 140 5.28 -5.98 -1.80
C PRO A 140 5.31 -4.46 -1.60
N GLU A 141 5.99 -3.76 -2.52
CA GLU A 141 6.08 -2.31 -2.49
C GLU A 141 4.95 -1.63 -3.29
N ILE A 142 4.38 -0.56 -2.72
CA ILE A 142 3.49 0.35 -3.45
C ILE A 142 4.26 1.36 -4.28
N ASP A 143 3.61 1.83 -5.35
CA ASP A 143 4.02 3.00 -6.09
C ASP A 143 3.67 4.28 -5.32
N THR A 144 4.63 4.82 -4.58
CA THR A 144 4.44 6.06 -3.82
C THR A 144 4.18 7.28 -4.70
N GLN A 145 4.37 7.21 -6.03
CA GLN A 145 4.01 8.30 -6.94
C GLN A 145 2.49 8.38 -7.18
N LYS A 146 1.74 7.32 -6.85
CA LYS A 146 0.28 7.23 -7.00
C LYS A 146 -0.48 7.49 -5.71
N VAL A 147 0.22 7.88 -4.65
CA VAL A 147 -0.38 8.22 -3.36
C VAL A 147 -1.06 9.59 -3.42
N GLU A 148 -2.28 9.66 -2.89
CA GLU A 148 -3.08 10.89 -2.84
C GLU A 148 -3.01 11.53 -1.43
N PRO A 149 -2.46 12.74 -1.26
CA PRO A 149 -2.45 13.42 0.04
C PRO A 149 -3.86 13.79 0.50
N GLU A 150 -4.13 13.77 1.82
CA GLU A 150 -5.46 14.05 2.39
C GLU A 150 -6.04 15.41 1.94
N SER A 151 -5.22 16.47 1.84
CA SER A 151 -5.68 17.78 1.38
C SER A 151 -5.99 17.86 -0.12
N SER A 152 -5.73 16.78 -0.87
CA SER A 152 -5.87 16.74 -2.33
C SER A 152 -7.21 16.16 -2.78
N ARG A 153 -8.08 15.77 -1.83
CA ARG A 153 -9.45 15.34 -2.14
C ARG A 153 -10.31 16.56 -2.43
N LEU A 154 -10.20 17.06 -3.66
CA LEU A 154 -11.02 18.16 -4.18
C LEU A 154 -12.53 17.96 -4.00
N SER A 155 -12.98 16.71 -3.84
CA SER A 155 -14.37 16.37 -3.53
C SER A 155 -14.86 16.91 -2.20
N ASP A 156 -13.95 17.11 -1.24
CA ASP A 156 -14.27 17.47 0.14
C ASP A 156 -14.23 18.99 0.35
N LEU A 157 -13.84 19.75 -0.70
CA LEU A 157 -13.83 21.21 -0.74
C LEU A 157 -15.16 21.73 -1.29
N ASP A 158 -15.60 22.89 -0.78
CA ASP A 158 -16.72 23.61 -1.38
C ASP A 158 -16.38 24.02 -2.84
N PRO A 159 -17.40 24.24 -3.71
CA PRO A 159 -17.16 24.47 -5.14
C PRO A 159 -16.22 25.65 -5.46
N GLU A 160 -16.19 26.68 -4.61
CA GLU A 160 -15.36 27.88 -4.82
C GLU A 160 -13.90 27.60 -4.47
N THR A 161 -13.65 26.97 -3.32
CA THR A 161 -12.31 26.55 -2.90
C THR A 161 -11.73 25.49 -3.85
N ARG A 162 -12.56 24.54 -4.31
CA ARG A 162 -12.17 23.52 -5.29
C ARG A 162 -11.68 24.14 -6.59
N SER A 163 -12.45 25.06 -7.16
CA SER A 163 -12.08 25.76 -8.41
C SER A 163 -10.75 26.51 -8.25
N SER A 164 -10.55 27.16 -7.11
CA SER A 164 -9.31 27.89 -6.81
C SER A 164 -8.09 26.96 -6.69
N VAL A 165 -8.25 25.79 -6.05
CA VAL A 165 -7.20 24.78 -5.93
C VAL A 165 -6.92 24.11 -7.28
N GLU A 166 -7.93 23.78 -8.07
CA GLU A 166 -7.79 23.26 -9.44
C GLU A 166 -6.97 24.23 -10.31
N LYS A 167 -7.33 25.52 -10.27
CA LYS A 167 -6.60 26.57 -10.99
C LYS A 167 -5.14 26.65 -10.53
N MET A 168 -4.90 26.63 -9.23
CA MET A 168 -3.54 26.68 -8.68
C MET A 168 -2.70 25.46 -9.11
N MET A 169 -3.27 24.26 -9.07
CA MET A 169 -2.60 23.03 -9.52
C MET A 169 -2.31 23.05 -11.02
N PHE A 170 -3.25 23.53 -11.84
CA PHE A 170 -3.07 23.71 -13.28
C PHE A 170 -1.93 24.69 -13.57
N ASP A 171 -1.95 25.87 -12.96
CA ASP A 171 -0.94 26.91 -13.15
C ASP A 171 0.45 26.46 -12.72
N GLN A 172 0.54 25.74 -11.60
CA GLN A 172 1.81 25.19 -11.12
C GLN A 172 2.38 24.16 -12.09
N ARG A 173 1.53 23.34 -12.73
CA ARG A 173 1.95 22.38 -13.75
C ARG A 173 2.38 23.08 -15.04
N GLN A 174 1.62 24.08 -15.49
CA GLN A 174 1.96 24.85 -16.69
C GLN A 174 3.30 25.58 -16.53
N LYS A 175 3.52 26.23 -15.38
CA LYS A 175 4.81 26.90 -15.07
C LYS A 175 6.00 25.95 -15.11
N GLN A 176 5.86 24.74 -14.57
CA GLN A 176 6.93 23.73 -14.63
C GLN A 176 7.24 23.29 -16.07
N MET A 177 6.21 23.27 -16.93
CA MET A 177 6.35 22.93 -18.36
C MET A 177 6.69 24.15 -19.24
N GLY A 178 6.85 25.35 -18.67
CA GLY A 178 7.06 26.59 -19.42
C GLY A 178 5.86 27.00 -20.29
N LEU A 179 4.68 26.47 -19.98
CA LEU A 179 3.42 26.71 -20.67
C LEU A 179 2.62 27.83 -19.98
N PRO A 180 1.69 28.50 -20.69
CA PRO A 180 0.94 29.62 -20.14
C PRO A 180 -0.04 29.21 -19.03
N THR A 181 -0.20 30.08 -18.02
CA THR A 181 -1.15 29.88 -16.91
C THR A 181 -2.60 30.09 -17.35
N SER A 182 -3.55 29.72 -16.50
CA SER A 182 -4.99 29.93 -16.72
C SER A 182 -5.32 31.40 -17.03
N ASP A 183 -4.73 32.34 -16.30
CA ASP A 183 -4.93 33.78 -16.53
C ASP A 183 -4.38 34.24 -17.89
N GLU A 184 -3.25 33.69 -18.31
CA GLU A 184 -2.63 34.01 -19.60
C GLU A 184 -3.40 33.42 -20.77
N ILE A 185 -3.97 32.21 -20.59
CA ILE A 185 -4.86 31.57 -21.56
C ILE A 185 -6.14 32.39 -21.71
N GLU A 186 -6.79 32.76 -20.61
CA GLU A 186 -8.00 33.59 -20.63
C GLU A 186 -7.74 34.95 -21.28
N LYS A 187 -6.63 35.62 -20.94
CA LYS A 187 -6.24 36.89 -21.57
C LYS A 187 -6.01 36.72 -23.07
N LYS A 188 -5.36 35.63 -23.51
CA LYS A 188 -5.17 35.32 -24.94
C LYS A 188 -6.50 35.07 -25.66
N ASP A 189 -7.40 34.31 -25.06
CA ASP A 189 -8.68 33.96 -25.66
C ASP A 189 -9.61 35.18 -25.76
N MET A 190 -9.65 36.01 -24.71
CA MET A 190 -10.38 37.28 -24.73
C MET A 190 -9.84 38.22 -25.81
N MET A 191 -8.51 38.34 -25.90
CA MET A 191 -7.88 39.15 -26.94
C MET A 191 -8.18 38.62 -28.34
N LYS A 192 -8.10 37.30 -28.56
CA LYS A 192 -8.40 36.66 -29.84
C LYS A 192 -9.86 36.90 -30.25
N LYS A 193 -10.80 36.78 -29.30
CA LYS A 193 -12.21 37.07 -29.53
C LYS A 193 -12.41 38.56 -29.89
N PHE A 194 -11.77 39.47 -29.17
CA PHE A 194 -11.81 40.90 -29.46
C PHE A 194 -11.26 41.25 -30.85
N MET A 195 -10.10 40.70 -31.23
CA MET A 195 -9.52 40.86 -32.57
C MET A 195 -10.45 40.34 -33.68
N SER A 196 -11.14 39.22 -33.45
CA SER A 196 -12.07 38.65 -34.42
C SER A 196 -13.36 39.46 -34.59
N GLN A 197 -13.81 40.13 -33.53
CA GLN A 197 -15.01 40.96 -33.54
C GLN A 197 -14.73 42.38 -34.06
N HIS A 198 -13.47 42.81 -34.04
CA HIS A 198 -13.03 44.10 -34.53
C HIS A 198 -11.90 43.98 -35.55
N PRO A 199 -12.16 43.36 -36.73
CA PRO A 199 -11.15 43.17 -37.78
C PRO A 199 -10.64 44.48 -38.38
N GLU A 200 -11.34 45.60 -38.16
CA GLU A 200 -10.93 46.94 -38.57
C GLU A 200 -9.85 47.57 -37.65
N MET A 201 -9.65 47.04 -36.44
CA MET A 201 -8.59 47.50 -35.54
C MET A 201 -7.26 46.83 -35.88
N ASN A 202 -6.23 47.63 -36.14
CA ASN A 202 -4.87 47.15 -36.43
C ASN A 202 -4.05 47.00 -35.14
N PHE A 203 -3.74 45.76 -34.76
CA PHE A 203 -2.99 45.42 -33.54
C PHE A 203 -1.47 45.28 -33.76
N SER A 204 -0.95 45.61 -34.94
CA SER A 204 0.48 45.42 -35.28
C SER A 204 1.44 46.21 -34.39
N ASN A 205 0.99 47.31 -33.78
CA ASN A 205 1.80 48.17 -32.89
C ASN A 205 1.43 48.04 -31.40
N ALA A 206 0.58 47.09 -31.01
CA ALA A 206 0.17 46.95 -29.62
C ALA A 206 1.27 46.27 -28.79
N LYS A 207 1.68 46.93 -27.70
CA LYS A 207 2.60 46.35 -26.71
C LYS A 207 1.79 45.60 -25.67
N PHE A 208 1.93 44.27 -25.65
CA PHE A 208 1.35 43.41 -24.63
C PHE A 208 2.43 43.10 -23.61
N ASN A 209 2.42 43.81 -22.48
CA ASN A 209 3.05 43.33 -21.24
C ASN A 209 2.01 42.54 -20.42
#